data_AF-A0A935S4X0-F1
#
_entry.id   AF-A0A935S4X0-F1
#
_cell.length_a   1.000
_cell.length_b   1.000
_cell.length_c   1.000
_cell.angle_alpha   90.00
_cell.angle_beta   90.00
_cell.angle_gamma   90.00
#
_symmetry.space_group_name_H-M   'P 1'
#
loop_
_entity.id
_entity.type
_entity.pdbx_description
1 polymer ?
#
loop_
_entity_poly.entity_id
_entity_poly.type
_entity_poly.pdbx_seq_one_letter_code
_entity_poly.pdbx_strand_id
1 'polypeptide(L)'
;MGATKTDHFSVQQNQIASIAKALGHPARIAIMEYLIKTDACICGDIVNELPLSQPTVSQHLKELKSAGLINGSVEGTAICYCINTETISQLSKYILAMLESKKCC
;
A
#
# COMPACT_ATOMS: atom_id res chain seq x y z
N MET A 1 -16.97 8.84 -7.27
CA MET A 1 -15.73 9.34 -7.93
C MET A 1 -15.76 8.87 -9.37
N GLY A 2 -15.50 9.75 -10.34
CA GLY A 2 -15.51 9.38 -11.76
C GLY A 2 -14.43 8.35 -12.10
N ALA A 3 -14.67 7.52 -13.11
CA ALA A 3 -13.67 6.57 -13.58
C ALA A 3 -12.44 7.32 -14.09
N THR A 4 -11.26 7.03 -13.53
CA THR A 4 -9.99 7.54 -14.04
C THR A 4 -9.76 6.98 -15.44
N LYS A 5 -9.59 7.84 -16.45
CA LYS A 5 -9.26 7.42 -17.82
C LYS A 5 -7.79 7.01 -17.91
N THR A 6 -7.49 5.75 -17.59
CA THR A 6 -6.12 5.22 -17.53
C THR A 6 -5.44 5.13 -18.90
N ASP A 7 -6.21 5.11 -19.99
CA ASP A 7 -5.70 4.88 -21.35
C ASP A 7 -4.82 6.01 -21.90
N HIS A 8 -4.85 7.19 -21.27
CA HIS A 8 -4.04 8.35 -21.67
C HIS A 8 -2.71 8.49 -20.92
N PHE A 9 -2.39 7.54 -20.03
CA PHE A 9 -1.22 7.61 -19.16
C PHE A 9 -0.29 6.42 -19.39
N SER A 10 1.01 6.62 -19.14
CA SER A 10 1.98 5.53 -19.26
C SER A 10 1.69 4.42 -18.25
N VAL A 11 2.17 3.21 -18.54
CA VAL A 11 2.05 2.07 -17.62
C VAL A 11 2.61 2.44 -16.24
N GLN A 12 3.77 3.09 -16.19
CA GLN A 12 4.39 3.53 -14.95
C GLN A 12 3.55 4.58 -14.21
N GLN A 13 2.97 5.55 -14.91
CA GLN A 13 2.07 6.55 -14.31
C GLN A 13 0.83 5.90 -13.68
N ASN A 14 0.21 4.96 -14.40
CA ASN A 14 -0.96 4.22 -13.91
C ASN A 14 -0.61 3.35 -12.68
N GLN A 15 0.55 2.68 -12.70
CA GLN A 15 1.04 1.90 -11.56
C GLN A 15 1.26 2.78 -10.32
N ILE A 16 2.00 3.88 -10.46
CA ILE A 16 2.24 4.82 -9.36
C ILE A 16 0.95 5.44 -8.85
N ALA A 17 0.02 5.81 -9.74
CA ALA A 17 -1.28 6.34 -9.36
C ALA A 17 -2.11 5.32 -8.55
N SER A 18 -2.07 4.04 -8.92
CA SER A 18 -2.72 2.96 -8.17
C SER A 18 -2.16 2.83 -6.75
N ILE A 19 -0.82 2.81 -6.62
CA ILE A 19 -0.13 2.75 -5.33
C ILE A 19 -0.47 3.98 -4.47
N ALA A 20 -0.37 5.18 -5.03
CA ALA A 20 -0.68 6.42 -4.33
C ALA A 20 -2.15 6.48 -3.89
N LYS A 21 -3.08 6.04 -4.73
CA LYS A 21 -4.51 5.92 -4.38
C LYS A 21 -4.74 4.94 -3.23
N ALA A 22 -3.96 3.85 -3.18
CA ALA A 22 -4.02 2.90 -2.08
C ALA A 22 -3.44 3.48 -0.78
N LEU A 23 -2.42 4.33 -0.85
CA LEU A 23 -1.88 5.01 0.33
C LEU A 23 -2.74 6.19 0.81
N GLY A 24 -3.54 6.80 -0.08
CA GLY A 24 -4.33 8.02 0.20
C GLY A 24 -5.49 7.90 1.19
N HIS A 25 -5.48 6.91 2.11
CA HIS A 25 -6.45 6.81 3.20
C HIS A 25 -5.73 6.64 4.55
N PRO A 26 -6.12 7.37 5.60
CA PRO A 26 -5.38 7.39 6.87
C PRO A 26 -5.28 6.02 7.54
N ALA A 27 -6.35 5.21 7.53
CA ALA A 27 -6.29 3.85 8.08
C ALA A 27 -5.26 2.95 7.37
N ARG A 28 -5.06 3.15 6.06
CA ARG A 28 -4.07 2.36 5.29
C ARG A 28 -2.65 2.82 5.60
N ILE A 29 -2.44 4.11 5.85
CA ILE A 29 -1.15 4.61 6.38
C ILE A 29 -0.86 3.98 7.75
N ALA A 30 -1.83 3.97 8.67
CA ALA A 30 -1.66 3.38 10.00
C ALA A 30 -1.31 1.88 9.93
N ILE A 31 -2.00 1.12 9.06
CA ILE A 31 -1.67 -0.29 8.79
C ILE A 31 -0.21 -0.43 8.31
N MET A 32 0.20 0.38 7.33
CA MET A 32 1.56 0.33 6.81
C MET A 32 2.59 0.63 7.90
N GLU A 33 2.40 1.69 8.69
CA GLU A 33 3.30 2.03 9.79
C GLU A 33 3.42 0.91 10.84
N TYR A 34 2.29 0.27 11.18
CA TYR A 34 2.27 -0.86 12.09
C TYR A 34 3.07 -2.06 11.55
N LEU A 35 2.85 -2.41 10.28
CA LEU A 35 3.58 -3.51 9.63
C LEU A 35 5.08 -3.20 9.47
N ILE A 36 5.48 -1.94 9.23
CA ILE A 36 6.91 -1.53 9.19
C ILE A 36 7.55 -1.74 10.56
N LYS A 37 6.88 -1.31 11.64
CA LYS A 37 7.43 -1.36 13.01
C LYS A 37 7.64 -2.78 13.53
N THR A 38 6.84 -3.73 13.05
CA THR A 38 6.89 -5.11 13.56
C THR A 38 8.01 -5.93 12.90
N ASP A 39 8.62 -5.45 11.81
CA ASP A 39 9.74 -6.06 11.07
C ASP A 39 9.55 -7.56 10.72
N ALA A 40 8.29 -8.02 10.72
CA ALA A 40 7.89 -9.40 10.52
C ALA A 40 6.48 -9.47 9.92
N CYS A 41 6.13 -10.64 9.39
CA CYS A 41 4.76 -10.93 8.96
C CYS A 41 3.83 -11.02 10.17
N ILE A 42 2.75 -10.24 10.19
CA ILE A 42 1.73 -10.31 11.23
C ILE A 42 0.70 -11.37 10.84
N CYS A 43 0.60 -12.44 11.62
CA CYS A 43 -0.44 -13.46 11.52
C CYS A 43 -1.52 -13.21 12.57
N GLY A 44 -2.76 -12.91 12.16
CA GLY A 44 -3.89 -12.70 13.07
C GLY A 44 -4.49 -11.28 13.04
N ASP A 45 -5.20 -10.91 14.13
CA ASP A 45 -6.08 -9.74 14.16
C ASP A 45 -5.33 -8.41 14.33
N ILE A 46 -4.76 -7.91 13.23
CA ILE A 46 -4.40 -6.48 13.06
C ILE A 46 -5.58 -5.53 13.35
N VAL A 47 -6.79 -6.08 13.42
CA VAL A 47 -8.02 -5.42 13.88
C VAL A 47 -7.86 -4.78 15.26
N ASN A 48 -7.13 -5.41 16.19
CA ASN A 48 -7.00 -4.89 17.56
C ASN A 48 -6.13 -3.63 17.66
N GLU A 49 -5.34 -3.34 16.63
CA GLU A 49 -4.39 -2.23 16.59
C GLU A 49 -4.99 -0.97 15.97
N LEU A 50 -6.21 -1.08 15.43
CA LEU A 50 -6.89 0.01 14.75
C LEU A 50 -8.27 0.23 15.39
N PRO A 51 -8.73 1.49 15.51
CA PRO A 51 -10.07 1.79 16.03
C PRO A 51 -11.15 1.53 14.95
N LEU A 52 -11.12 0.36 14.30
CA LEU A 52 -11.96 -0.01 13.16
C LEU A 52 -12.52 -1.42 13.32
N SER A 53 -13.68 -1.66 12.70
CA SER A 53 -14.28 -3.00 12.68
C SER A 53 -13.46 -3.98 11.83
N GLN A 54 -13.51 -5.28 12.16
CA GLN A 54 -12.84 -6.32 11.38
C GLN A 54 -13.16 -6.28 9.87
N PRO A 55 -14.44 -6.17 9.43
CA PRO A 55 -14.75 -6.04 8.00
C PRO A 55 -14.08 -4.83 7.33
N THR A 56 -14.02 -3.69 8.02
CA THR A 56 -13.37 -2.48 7.51
C THR A 56 -11.86 -2.68 7.36
N VAL A 57 -11.23 -3.31 8.34
CA VAL A 57 -9.79 -3.63 8.30
C VAL A 57 -9.48 -4.62 7.20
N SER A 58 -10.28 -5.68 7.02
CA SER A 58 -10.14 -6.63 5.91
C SER A 58 -10.27 -5.94 4.54
N GLN A 59 -11.17 -4.97 4.41
CA GLN A 59 -11.28 -4.18 3.18
C GLN A 59 -10.01 -3.36 2.92
N HIS A 60 -9.47 -2.69 3.94
CA HIS A 60 -8.22 -1.93 3.80
C HIS A 60 -7.03 -2.82 3.43
N LEU A 61 -6.91 -3.99 4.05
CA LEU A 61 -5.88 -4.99 3.71
C LEU A 61 -6.01 -5.48 2.27
N LYS A 62 -7.25 -5.72 1.81
CA LYS A 62 -7.51 -6.12 0.42
C LYS A 62 -7.06 -5.04 -0.57
N GLU A 63 -7.39 -3.78 -0.30
CA GLU A 63 -6.97 -2.64 -1.14
C GLU A 63 -5.44 -2.50 -1.18
N LEU A 64 -4.76 -2.61 -0.02
CA LEU A 64 -3.31 -2.57 0.06
C LEU A 64 -2.65 -3.75 -0.70
N LYS A 65 -3.20 -4.95 -0.56
CA LYS A 65 -2.73 -6.15 -1.28
C LYS A 65 -2.93 -6.01 -2.79
N SER A 66 -4.09 -5.52 -3.23
CA SER A 66 -4.38 -5.28 -4.65
C SER A 66 -3.46 -4.23 -5.27
N ALA A 67 -2.97 -3.26 -4.48
CA ALA A 67 -1.97 -2.29 -4.92
C ALA A 67 -0.52 -2.81 -4.84
N GLY A 68 -0.31 -4.04 -4.38
CA GLY A 68 1.01 -4.65 -4.22
C GLY A 68 1.83 -4.12 -3.04
N LEU A 69 1.25 -3.31 -2.15
CA LEU A 69 1.95 -2.73 -0.99
C LEU A 69 2.24 -3.75 0.11
N ILE A 70 1.40 -4.78 0.21
CA ILE A 70 1.55 -5.88 1.17
C ILE A 70 1.37 -7.22 0.47
N ASN A 71 2.05 -8.23 0.99
CA ASN A 71 1.85 -9.63 0.66
C ASN A 71 0.96 -10.29 1.71
N GLY A 72 0.24 -11.34 1.30
CA GLY A 72 -0.60 -12.12 2.21
C GLY A 72 -0.42 -13.60 1.97
N SER A 73 0.17 -14.32 2.93
CA SER A 73 0.30 -15.78 2.96
C SER A 73 -0.70 -16.39 3.93
N VAL A 74 -1.08 -17.66 3.73
CA VAL A 74 -1.89 -18.42 4.68
C VAL A 74 -0.96 -19.31 5.48
N GLU A 75 -0.93 -19.15 6.80
CA GLU A 75 -0.19 -20.02 7.72
C GLU A 75 -1.17 -20.65 8.72
N GLY A 76 -1.37 -21.96 8.58
CA GLY A 76 -2.39 -22.68 9.35
C GLY A 76 -3.80 -22.14 9.05
N THR A 77 -4.46 -21.58 10.07
CA THR A 77 -5.81 -21.00 9.97
C THR A 77 -5.81 -19.47 9.85
N ALA A 78 -4.64 -18.82 9.88
CA ALA A 78 -4.51 -17.37 9.86
C ALA A 78 -3.95 -16.87 8.53
N ILE A 79 -4.31 -15.64 8.15
CA ILE A 79 -3.67 -14.91 7.06
C ILE A 79 -2.57 -14.04 7.68
N CYS A 80 -1.36 -14.15 7.15
CA CYS A 80 -0.22 -13.35 7.55
C CYS A 80 0.02 -12.25 6.53
N TYR A 81 0.18 -11.01 6.99
CA TYR A 81 0.47 -9.86 6.15
C TYR A 81 1.88 -9.33 6.40
N CYS A 82 2.59 -9.04 5.32
CA CYS A 82 3.93 -8.47 5.37
C CYS A 82 4.08 -7.38 4.32
N ILE A 83 4.98 -6.43 4.55
CA ILE A 83 5.22 -5.35 3.61
C ILE A 83 5.94 -5.87 2.36
N ASN A 84 5.53 -5.34 1.21
CA ASN A 84 6.29 -5.47 -0.02
C ASN A 84 7.22 -4.26 -0.18
N THR A 85 8.46 -4.41 0.25
CA THR A 85 9.48 -3.36 0.20
C THR A 85 9.83 -2.96 -1.23
N GLU A 86 9.68 -3.85 -2.20
CA GLU A 86 9.96 -3.58 -3.61
C GLU A 86 9.01 -2.51 -4.17
N THR A 87 7.71 -2.66 -3.93
CA THR A 87 6.68 -1.71 -4.40
C THR A 87 6.85 -0.34 -3.75
N ILE A 88 7.20 -0.28 -2.46
CA ILE A 88 7.51 0.99 -1.78
C ILE A 88 8.77 1.62 -2.36
N SER A 89 9.81 0.83 -2.62
CA SER A 89 11.04 1.30 -3.24
C SER A 89 10.80 1.89 -4.63
N GLN A 90 9.94 1.26 -5.44
CA GLN A 90 9.53 1.77 -6.76
C GLN A 90 8.85 3.13 -6.65
N LEU A 91 7.89 3.28 -5.72
CA LEU A 91 7.22 4.57 -5.47
C LEU A 91 8.21 5.65 -5.04
N SER A 92 9.07 5.34 -4.07
CA SER A 92 10.08 6.26 -3.54
C SER A 92 11.03 6.73 -4.65
N LYS A 93 11.60 5.80 -5.42
CA LYS A 93 12.48 6.12 -6.56
C LYS A 93 11.79 7.02 -7.58
N TYR A 94 10.53 6.74 -7.91
CA TYR A 94 9.78 7.55 -8.87
C TYR A 94 9.58 8.99 -8.37
N ILE A 95 9.20 9.16 -7.11
CA ILE A 95 9.02 10.50 -6.50
C ILE A 95 10.36 11.23 -6.40
N LEU A 96 11.44 10.56 -6.00
CA LEU A 96 12.77 11.17 -5.94
C LEU A 96 13.27 11.61 -7.32
N ALA A 97 13.06 10.80 -8.36
CA ALA A 97 13.40 11.17 -9.74
C ALA A 97 12.63 12.41 -10.24
N MET A 98 11.40 12.64 -9.76
CA MET A 98 10.65 13.88 -10.04
C MET A 98 11.29 15.11 -9.41
N LEU A 99 12.05 14.96 -8.32
CA LEU A 99 12.78 16.05 -7.68
C LEU A 99 14.11 16.32 -8.40
N GLU A 100 14.82 15.28 -8.83
CA GLU A 100 16.12 15.38 -9.52
C GLU A 100 16.00 15.93 -10.94
N SER A 101 14.86 15.71 -11.59
CA SER A 101 14.55 16.30 -12.91
C SER A 101 14.30 17.81 -12.87
N LYS A 102 14.28 18.41 -11.67
CA LYS A 102 14.40 19.86 -11.52
C LYS A 102 15.87 20.29 -11.68
N LYS A 103 16.29 20.51 -12.92
CA LYS A 103 17.08 21.74 -13.18
C LYS A 103 16.12 22.90 -12.94
N CYS A 104 15.95 23.28 -11.68
CA CYS A 104 15.26 24.53 -11.38
C CYS A 104 16.18 25.67 -11.83
N CYS A 105 15.56 26.61 -12.53
CA CYS A 105 16.07 27.91 -12.94
C CYS A 105 16.71 28.70 -11.79
#